data_AF-V4ARK4-F1
#
_entry.id   AF-V4ARK4-F1
#
_cell.length_a   1.000
_cell.length_b   1.000
_cell.length_c   1.000
_cell.angle_alpha   90.00
_cell.angle_beta   90.00
_cell.angle_gamma   90.00
#
_symmetry.space_group_name_H-M   'P 1'
#
loop_
_entity.id
_entity.type
_entity.pdbx_description
1 polymer ?
#
loop_
_entity_poly.entity_id
_entity_poly.type
_entity_poly.pdbx_seq_one_letter_code
_entity_poly.pdbx_strand_id
1 'polypeptide(L)'
;MPAEDIKLPPEPSGKCSKALQDKISSLYEKMRREGLNLNRTIQNRKDFRNPSIYEKLIDFCSIDSHGSNFPTEIYNPYLWSKESYYDELDKVQKKEMEKREKDRKDKTKVNDKKRKSKWDSAPHASSLTTSITGTKSTVISAIGVISKKSK
;
A
#
# COMPACT_ATOMS: atom_id res chain seq x y z
N MET A 1 4.88 12.84 35.32
CA MET A 1 5.22 14.07 34.58
C MET A 1 4.05 15.03 34.74
N PRO A 2 4.23 16.22 35.33
CA PRO A 2 3.15 17.18 35.42
C PRO A 2 2.79 17.64 33.99
N ALA A 3 1.49 17.83 33.72
CA ALA A 3 1.03 18.34 32.44
C ALA A 3 1.53 19.78 32.30
N GLU A 4 2.46 20.01 31.38
CA GLU A 4 2.86 21.36 30.97
C GLU A 4 1.62 22.10 30.49
N ASP A 5 1.29 23.22 31.14
CA ASP A 5 0.20 24.09 30.74
C ASP A 5 0.48 24.59 29.31
N ILE A 6 -0.37 24.17 28.35
CA ILE A 6 -0.25 24.58 26.96
C ILE A 6 -0.50 26.09 26.87
N LYS A 7 0.59 26.88 26.81
CA LYS A 7 0.53 28.32 26.63
C LYS A 7 0.46 28.65 25.14
N LEU A 8 -0.47 29.54 24.79
CA LEU A 8 -0.53 30.09 23.43
C LEU A 8 0.77 30.84 23.10
N PRO A 9 1.25 30.78 21.86
CA PRO A 9 2.41 31.56 21.44
C PRO A 9 2.13 33.06 21.62
N PRO A 10 3.17 33.87 21.90
CA PRO A 10 3.03 35.32 22.01
C PRO A 10 2.54 35.92 20.69
N GLU A 11 1.89 37.07 20.77
CA GLU A 11 1.40 37.76 19.58
C GLU A 11 2.54 38.05 18.60
N PRO A 12 2.31 37.86 17.28
CA PRO A 12 3.33 38.11 16.28
C PRO A 12 3.72 39.60 16.27
N SER A 13 5.02 39.88 16.16
CA SER A 13 5.53 41.25 16.09
C SER A 13 5.20 41.87 14.73
N GLY A 14 4.40 42.93 14.71
CA GLY A 14 4.18 43.74 13.51
C GLY A 14 2.71 44.13 13.29
N LYS A 15 2.50 45.13 12.42
CA LYS A 15 1.15 45.51 12.00
C LYS A 15 0.74 44.66 10.80
N CYS A 16 -0.47 44.09 10.85
CA CYS A 16 -1.03 43.35 9.72
C CYS A 16 -1.17 44.28 8.48
N SER A 17 -1.01 43.74 7.27
CA SER A 17 -1.20 44.50 6.03
C SER A 17 -2.58 45.16 5.99
N LYS A 18 -2.64 46.45 5.66
CA LYS A 18 -3.91 47.19 5.58
C LYS A 18 -4.88 46.58 4.56
N ALA A 19 -4.37 46.13 3.42
CA ALA A 19 -5.17 45.45 2.41
C ALA A 19 -5.80 44.15 2.93
N LEU A 20 -5.10 43.41 3.78
CA LEU A 20 -5.64 42.19 4.40
C LEU A 20 -6.70 42.52 5.45
N GLN A 21 -6.46 43.55 6.28
CA GLN A 21 -7.43 44.03 7.26
C GLN A 21 -8.72 44.52 6.60
N ASP A 22 -8.62 45.27 5.50
CA ASP A 22 -9.77 45.77 4.74
C ASP A 22 -10.55 44.61 4.10
N LYS A 23 -9.84 43.60 3.55
CA LYS A 23 -10.45 42.39 3.00
C LYS A 23 -11.25 41.62 4.06
N ILE A 24 -10.64 41.37 5.21
CA ILE A 24 -11.28 40.64 6.31
C ILE A 24 -12.48 41.42 6.84
N SER A 25 -12.32 42.73 7.04
CA SER A 25 -13.41 43.62 7.49
C SER A 25 -14.61 43.58 6.53
N SER A 26 -14.36 43.69 5.22
CA SER A 26 -15.42 43.60 4.20
C SER A 26 -16.14 42.25 4.19
N LEU A 27 -15.41 41.15 4.30
CA LEU A 27 -16.01 39.80 4.39
C LEU A 27 -16.84 39.64 5.66
N TYR A 28 -16.35 40.16 6.78
CA TYR A 28 -17.05 40.10 8.07
C TYR A 28 -18.36 40.90 8.05
N GLU A 29 -18.35 42.10 7.46
CA GLU A 29 -19.56 42.90 7.28
C GLU A 29 -20.61 42.19 6.42
N LYS A 30 -20.19 41.59 5.30
CA LYS A 30 -21.09 40.80 4.44
C LYS A 30 -21.66 39.59 5.18
N MET A 31 -20.85 38.90 5.96
CA MET A 31 -21.32 37.80 6.81
C MET A 31 -22.39 38.28 7.80
N ARG A 32 -22.19 39.43 8.45
CA ARG A 32 -23.12 39.97 9.45
C ARG A 32 -24.40 40.56 8.87
N ARG A 33 -24.32 41.32 7.77
CA ARG A 33 -25.49 42.02 7.19
C ARG A 33 -26.28 41.17 6.21
N GLU A 34 -25.60 40.40 5.37
CA GLU A 34 -26.22 39.65 4.26
C GLU A 34 -26.39 38.16 4.61
N GLY A 35 -25.91 37.72 5.78
CA GLY A 35 -25.94 36.32 6.18
C GLY A 35 -25.01 35.42 5.34
N LEU A 36 -23.98 36.01 4.72
CA LEU A 36 -23.05 35.30 3.84
C LEU A 36 -22.28 34.22 4.63
N ASN A 37 -22.55 32.95 4.34
CA ASN A 37 -21.78 31.83 4.89
C ASN A 37 -20.76 31.32 3.85
N LEU A 38 -19.50 31.68 4.02
CA LEU A 38 -18.41 31.31 3.11
C LEU A 38 -18.28 29.80 2.93
N ASN A 39 -18.42 29.02 4.00
CA ASN A 39 -18.34 27.57 3.95
C ASN A 39 -19.46 26.99 3.06
N ARG A 40 -20.70 27.47 3.25
CA ARG A 40 -21.84 27.08 2.41
C ARG A 40 -21.65 27.49 0.96
N THR A 41 -21.11 28.68 0.70
CA THR A 41 -20.78 29.14 -0.64
C THR A 41 -19.77 28.21 -1.32
N ILE A 42 -18.71 27.82 -0.61
CA ILE A 42 -17.67 26.91 -1.12
C ILE A 42 -18.27 25.52 -1.38
N GLN A 43 -19.01 24.94 -0.43
CA GLN A 43 -19.66 23.63 -0.61
C GLN A 43 -20.67 23.62 -1.77
N ASN A 44 -21.30 24.76 -2.08
CA ASN A 44 -22.25 24.89 -3.17
C ASN A 44 -21.63 25.00 -4.57
N ARG A 45 -20.31 25.18 -4.65
CA ARG A 45 -19.60 25.25 -5.92
C ARG A 45 -19.46 23.87 -6.55
N LYS A 46 -19.71 23.79 -7.86
CA LYS A 46 -19.68 22.52 -8.62
C LYS A 46 -18.28 21.92 -8.68
N ASP A 47 -17.29 22.79 -8.85
CA ASP A 47 -15.86 22.52 -8.81
C ASP A 47 -15.42 21.97 -7.44
N PHE A 48 -15.97 22.49 -6.33
CA PHE A 48 -15.64 21.96 -4.99
C PHE A 48 -16.26 20.59 -4.72
N ARG A 49 -17.41 20.28 -5.33
CA ARG A 49 -18.05 18.96 -5.25
C ARG A 49 -17.36 17.89 -6.09
N ASN A 50 -16.47 18.28 -7.01
CA ASN A 50 -15.75 17.34 -7.85
C ASN A 50 -14.56 16.77 -7.05
N PRO A 51 -14.50 15.46 -6.75
CA PRO A 51 -13.40 14.87 -5.99
C PRO A 51 -12.01 15.16 -6.58
N SER A 52 -11.88 15.35 -7.90
CA SER A 52 -10.60 15.66 -8.53
C SER A 52 -10.09 17.08 -8.27
N ILE A 53 -10.86 17.94 -7.59
CA ILE A 53 -10.39 19.25 -7.13
C ILE A 53 -9.33 19.14 -6.03
N TYR A 54 -9.37 18.07 -5.22
CA TYR A 54 -8.44 17.92 -4.10
C TYR A 54 -7.00 17.78 -4.57
N GLU A 55 -6.74 17.02 -5.64
CA GLU A 55 -5.40 16.93 -6.26
C GLU A 55 -4.87 18.33 -6.62
N LYS A 56 -5.70 19.16 -7.24
CA LYS A 56 -5.32 20.53 -7.60
C LYS A 56 -5.09 21.43 -6.38
N LEU A 57 -5.83 21.22 -5.30
CA LEU A 57 -5.66 21.98 -4.06
C LEU A 57 -4.39 21.58 -3.33
N ILE A 58 -4.05 20.29 -3.33
CA ILE A 58 -2.79 19.78 -2.80
C ILE A 58 -1.63 20.44 -3.54
N ASP A 59 -1.65 20.42 -4.87
CA ASP A 59 -0.65 21.06 -5.72
C ASP A 59 -0.56 22.57 -5.47
N PHE A 60 -1.70 23.27 -5.51
CA PHE A 60 -1.76 24.72 -5.36
C PHE A 60 -1.28 25.20 -4.00
N CYS A 61 -1.63 24.49 -2.92
CA CYS A 61 -1.21 24.81 -1.56
C CYS A 61 0.16 24.23 -1.21
N SER A 62 0.81 23.50 -2.14
CA SER A 62 2.08 22.80 -1.89
C SER A 62 2.02 21.91 -0.65
N ILE A 63 0.89 21.21 -0.49
CA ILE A 63 0.67 20.32 0.66
C ILE A 63 1.36 19.00 0.37
N ASP A 64 2.14 18.53 1.33
CA ASP A 64 2.63 17.16 1.31
C ASP A 64 1.50 16.21 1.74
N SER A 65 1.03 15.37 0.82
CA SER A 65 -0.06 14.41 1.05
C SER A 65 0.30 13.28 2.02
N HIS A 66 1.59 12.95 2.14
CA HIS A 66 2.08 11.96 3.10
C HIS A 66 2.80 12.63 4.29
N GLY A 67 2.84 13.97 4.30
CA GLY A 67 3.52 14.75 5.31
C GLY A 67 2.97 14.51 6.72
N SER A 68 3.81 14.75 7.71
CA SER A 68 3.43 14.68 9.12
C SER A 68 3.83 15.93 9.86
N ASN A 69 3.02 16.32 10.85
CA ASN A 69 3.38 17.37 11.81
C ASN A 69 4.29 16.84 12.93
N PHE A 70 4.60 15.55 12.94
CA PHE A 70 5.54 14.96 13.90
C PHE A 70 6.99 15.13 13.44
N PRO A 71 7.94 15.28 14.40
CA PRO A 71 9.36 15.18 14.09
C PRO A 71 9.67 13.84 13.41
N THR A 72 10.59 13.86 12.44
CA THR A 72 11.02 12.67 11.69
C THR A 72 11.64 11.59 12.58
N GLU A 73 12.17 11.97 13.75
CA GLU A 73 12.66 11.05 14.78
C GLU A 73 11.55 10.18 15.37
N ILE A 74 10.32 10.72 15.47
CA ILE A 74 9.16 10.03 16.05
C ILE A 74 8.40 9.29 14.94
N TYR A 75 8.18 9.96 13.81
CA TYR A 75 7.47 9.39 12.69
C TYR A 75 7.98 9.97 11.37
N ASN A 76 8.56 9.11 10.55
CA ASN A 76 8.97 9.46 9.20
C ASN A 76 8.09 8.71 8.17
N PRO A 77 7.14 9.41 7.52
CA PRO A 77 6.31 8.83 6.45
C PRO A 77 7.13 8.23 5.30
N TYR A 78 8.36 8.73 5.11
CA TYR A 78 9.26 8.39 4.01
C TYR A 78 10.35 7.39 4.40
N LEU A 79 10.19 6.71 5.54
CA LEU A 79 11.19 5.76 6.03
C LEU A 79 11.39 4.56 5.08
N TRP A 80 10.36 4.20 4.32
CA TRP A 80 10.39 3.02 3.46
C TRP A 80 11.17 3.28 2.18
N SER A 81 12.23 2.50 1.97
CA SER A 81 13.00 2.48 0.73
C SER A 81 12.20 1.84 -0.41
N LYS A 82 12.63 2.10 -1.66
CA LYS A 82 11.97 1.56 -2.86
C LYS A 82 11.81 0.03 -2.83
N GLU A 83 12.75 -0.70 -2.22
CA GLU A 83 12.67 -2.17 -2.12
C GLU A 83 11.52 -2.66 -1.23
N SER A 84 11.02 -1.81 -0.33
CA SER A 84 9.95 -2.15 0.60
C SER A 84 8.56 -2.02 -0.01
N TYR A 85 8.45 -1.42 -1.20
CA TYR A 85 7.17 -1.25 -1.87
C TYR A 85 6.75 -2.53 -2.60
N TYR A 86 5.44 -2.71 -2.71
CA TYR A 86 4.80 -3.88 -3.28
C TYR A 86 5.42 -4.32 -4.62
N ASP A 87 5.66 -3.37 -5.54
CA ASP A 87 6.15 -3.68 -6.88
C ASP A 87 7.55 -4.31 -6.88
N GLU A 88 8.44 -3.90 -5.97
CA GLU A 88 9.77 -4.47 -5.87
C GLU A 88 9.75 -5.83 -5.14
N LEU A 89 8.93 -5.96 -4.10
CA LEU A 89 8.73 -7.24 -3.41
C LEU A 89 8.17 -8.32 -4.34
N ASP A 90 7.16 -7.99 -5.14
CA ASP A 90 6.56 -8.90 -6.13
C ASP A 90 7.58 -9.34 -7.20
N LYS A 91 8.44 -8.42 -7.68
CA LYS A 91 9.54 -8.76 -8.60
C LYS A 91 10.53 -9.74 -7.99
N VAL A 92 10.98 -9.47 -6.75
CA VAL A 92 11.94 -10.35 -6.06
C VAL A 92 11.33 -11.73 -5.85
N GLN A 93 10.08 -11.80 -5.39
CA GLN A 93 9.38 -13.07 -5.17
C GLN A 93 9.20 -13.85 -6.48
N LYS A 94 8.77 -13.21 -7.57
CA LYS A 94 8.63 -13.85 -8.88
C LYS A 94 9.95 -14.41 -9.39
N LYS A 95 11.03 -13.63 -9.27
CA LYS A 95 12.37 -14.03 -9.70
C LYS A 95 12.89 -15.24 -8.91
N GLU A 96 12.64 -15.27 -7.60
CA GLU A 96 13.00 -16.42 -6.77
C GLU A 96 12.19 -17.67 -7.12
N MET A 97 10.88 -17.51 -7.35
CA MET A 97 10.00 -18.60 -7.77
C MET A 97 10.42 -19.19 -9.12
N GLU A 98 10.74 -18.35 -10.10
CA GLU A 98 11.21 -18.78 -11.42
C GLU A 98 12.54 -19.54 -11.33
N LYS A 99 13.49 -19.05 -10.51
CA LYS A 99 14.76 -19.73 -10.26
C LYS A 99 14.52 -21.13 -9.66
N ARG A 100 13.64 -21.24 -8.66
CA ARG A 100 13.32 -22.51 -8.00
C ARG A 100 12.61 -23.50 -8.93
N GLU A 101 11.70 -23.02 -9.77
CA GLU A 101 11.03 -23.80 -10.82
C GLU A 101 12.04 -24.35 -11.84
N LYS A 102 12.99 -23.51 -12.29
CA LYS A 102 14.06 -23.91 -13.21
C LYS A 102 14.96 -24.98 -12.60
N ASP A 103 15.42 -24.77 -11.35
CA ASP A 103 16.25 -25.73 -10.64
C ASP A 103 15.52 -27.07 -10.42
N ARG A 104 14.21 -27.03 -10.15
CA ARG A 104 13.39 -28.25 -10.05
C ARG A 104 13.33 -28.98 -11.39
N LYS A 105 13.05 -28.27 -12.49
CA LYS A 105 12.95 -28.84 -13.84
C LYS A 105 14.27 -29.44 -14.31
N ASP A 106 15.39 -28.80 -13.98
CA ASP A 106 16.71 -29.30 -14.34
C ASP A 106 17.12 -30.51 -13.49
N LYS A 107 16.74 -30.58 -12.20
CA LYS A 107 16.92 -31.78 -11.37
C LYS A 107 16.12 -32.99 -11.87
N THR A 108 14.87 -32.82 -12.33
CA THR A 108 14.09 -33.95 -12.88
C THR A 108 14.69 -34.49 -14.17
N LYS A 109 15.19 -33.63 -15.07
CA LYS A 109 15.84 -34.06 -16.33
C LYS A 109 17.10 -34.90 -16.13
N VAL A 110 17.87 -34.66 -15.06
CA VAL A 110 19.08 -35.44 -14.74
C VAL A 110 18.72 -36.83 -14.22
N ASN A 111 17.61 -36.98 -13.52
CA ASN A 111 17.16 -38.28 -12.98
C ASN A 111 16.66 -39.23 -14.10
N ASP A 112 15.96 -38.71 -15.10
CA ASP A 112 15.48 -39.52 -16.25
C ASP A 112 16.63 -40.11 -17.09
N LYS A 113 17.76 -39.42 -17.19
CA LYS A 113 18.94 -39.93 -17.91
C LYS A 113 19.71 -40.98 -17.12
N LYS A 114 19.59 -41.01 -15.78
CA LYS A 114 20.31 -41.97 -14.92
C LYS A 114 19.54 -43.28 -14.67
N ARG A 115 18.25 -43.35 -15.05
CA ARG A 115 17.38 -44.51 -14.86
C ARG A 115 17.21 -45.43 -16.08
N LYS A 116 17.95 -45.23 -17.16
CA LYS A 116 18.04 -46.26 -18.23
C LYS A 116 19.13 -47.28 -17.91
N SER A 117 18.93 -48.03 -16.82
CA SER A 117 19.68 -49.27 -16.60
C SER A 117 19.05 -50.40 -17.40
N LYS A 118 19.91 -51.28 -17.93
CA LYS A 118 19.67 -52.36 -18.90
C LYS A 118 18.79 -53.53 -18.38
N TRP A 119 17.78 -53.27 -17.55
CA TRP A 119 16.90 -54.29 -16.96
C TRP A 119 15.40 -54.11 -17.30
N ASP A 120 14.99 -52.99 -17.90
CA ASP A 120 13.59 -52.76 -18.30
C ASP A 120 13.27 -53.37 -19.69
N SER A 121 13.54 -54.65 -19.86
CA SER A 121 13.02 -55.41 -21.00
C SER A 121 12.66 -56.83 -20.59
N ALA A 122 11.42 -57.01 -20.15
CA ALA A 122 10.72 -58.28 -20.20
C ALA A 122 9.19 -58.05 -20.30
N PRO A 123 8.45 -58.96 -20.95
CA PRO A 123 7.14 -58.68 -21.54
C PRO A 123 5.96 -58.94 -20.59
N HIS A 124 4.79 -58.50 -21.05
CA HIS A 124 3.43 -58.74 -20.54
C HIS A 124 3.26 -59.91 -19.55
N ALA A 125 2.63 -59.64 -18.40
CA ALA A 125 1.24 -59.99 -18.10
C ALA A 125 0.94 -59.90 -16.58
N SER A 126 -0.35 -59.78 -16.27
CA SER A 126 -1.00 -60.06 -14.99
C SER A 126 -1.34 -58.84 -14.12
N SER A 127 -2.62 -58.46 -14.25
CA SER A 127 -3.41 -57.74 -13.25
C SER A 127 -3.43 -58.50 -11.92
N LEU A 128 -3.18 -57.83 -10.79
CA LEU A 128 -3.90 -58.12 -9.55
C LEU A 128 -3.79 -56.97 -8.53
N THR A 129 -4.96 -56.65 -7.98
CA THR A 129 -5.27 -55.75 -6.88
C THR A 129 -4.71 -56.23 -5.54
N THR A 130 -4.23 -55.32 -4.69
CA THR A 130 -4.50 -55.37 -3.24
C THR A 130 -4.31 -54.01 -2.59
N SER A 131 -5.36 -53.60 -1.88
CA SER A 131 -5.35 -52.66 -0.76
C SER A 131 -4.31 -53.07 0.30
N ILE A 132 -3.84 -52.10 1.10
CA ILE A 132 -3.68 -52.18 2.57
C ILE A 132 -3.07 -50.85 3.08
N THR A 133 -3.70 -50.41 4.17
CA THR A 133 -3.44 -49.36 5.16
C THR A 133 -2.01 -48.90 5.46
N GLY A 134 -1.89 -47.62 5.89
CA GLY A 134 -0.96 -47.24 6.97
C GLY A 134 -0.12 -45.99 6.73
N THR A 135 -0.48 -44.91 7.44
CA THR A 135 0.36 -43.77 7.85
C THR A 135 1.11 -42.99 6.75
N LYS A 136 0.54 -41.86 6.31
CA LYS A 136 1.32 -40.78 5.71
C LYS A 136 1.10 -39.50 6.49
N SER A 137 2.17 -39.09 7.15
CA SER A 137 2.44 -37.77 7.71
C SER A 137 1.71 -36.65 6.97
N THR A 138 0.87 -35.90 7.68
CA THR A 138 0.34 -34.62 7.21
C THR A 138 1.52 -33.65 7.06
N VAL A 139 2.04 -33.52 5.85
CA VAL A 139 2.85 -32.37 5.48
C VAL A 139 1.86 -31.22 5.32
N ILE A 140 1.73 -30.40 6.36
CA ILE A 140 1.02 -29.13 6.26
C ILE A 140 1.86 -28.25 5.33
N SER A 141 1.44 -28.15 4.08
CA SER A 141 1.97 -27.16 3.16
C SER A 141 1.64 -25.78 3.72
N ALA A 142 2.65 -25.02 4.15
CA ALA A 142 2.51 -23.62 4.54
C ALA A 142 2.20 -22.78 3.29
N ILE A 143 0.97 -22.88 2.81
CA ILE A 143 0.48 -22.21 1.61
C ILE A 143 -0.86 -21.59 1.96
N GLY A 144 -0.82 -20.28 2.23
CA GLY A 144 -1.98 -19.42 2.09
C GLY A 144 -2.21 -19.18 0.60
N VAL A 145 -2.97 -20.06 -0.04
CA VAL A 145 -3.55 -19.76 -1.36
C VAL A 145 -4.70 -18.79 -1.15
N ILE A 146 -4.45 -17.50 -1.36
CA ILE A 146 -5.51 -16.51 -1.53
C ILE A 146 -6.12 -16.77 -2.91
N SER A 147 -7.31 -17.37 -2.92
CA SER A 147 -8.08 -17.60 -4.14
C SER A 147 -8.44 -16.26 -4.77
N LYS A 148 -7.86 -15.96 -5.93
CA LYS A 148 -8.32 -14.88 -6.80
C LYS A 148 -9.71 -15.25 -7.32
N LYS A 149 -10.77 -14.61 -6.78
CA LYS A 149 -12.08 -14.64 -7.42
C LYS A 149 -11.99 -13.91 -8.75
N SER A 150 -12.35 -14.59 -9.83
CA SER A 150 -12.60 -13.97 -11.13
C SER A 150 -14.05 -13.52 -11.22
N LYS A 151 -14.20 -12.24 -11.59
CA LYS A 151 -15.34 -11.54 -12.22
C LYS A 151 -16.72 -11.66 -11.58
#